data_AF-A0A7S2PCH9-F1
#
_entry.id   AF-A0A7S2PCH9-F1
#
_cell.length_a   1.000
_cell.length_b   1.000
_cell.length_c   1.000
_cell.angle_alpha   90.00
_cell.angle_beta   90.00
_cell.angle_gamma   90.00
#
_symmetry.space_group_name_H-M   'P 1'
#
loop_
_entity.id
_entity.type
_entity.pdbx_description
1 polymer ?
#
loop_
_entity_poly.entity_id
_entity_poly.type
_entity_poly.pdbx_seq_one_letter_code
_entity_poly.pdbx_strand_id
1 'polypeptide(L)'
;LAQGNDLLDECDKVLRGLVAKIGLDETQKLLNRIRQEGFDESCDLHTEPGGIVTRPGALQGHGRPRDGDAQSQSRQECVASVHAGPLPARGPRPPGAPARQVFTPTGRPRQVQGKPQGADFGPSEGPCAEARREAKVRRQTQFFASLPDGEFSEAEGAVRAAVYDFLGGWSASRPPTLTDMYCEEHYRQAICALLPQGCGVGFKDWVDRRIGGEFELRPSEQGIFVIQRVGELVFPPGEEEAKRRSREGACAAKRRRQR
;
A
#
# COMPACT_ATOMS: atom_id res chain seq x y z
N LEU A 1 -19.13 20.98 10.34
CA LEU A 1 -19.31 20.63 11.77
C LEU A 1 -20.29 19.47 11.99
N ALA A 2 -21.41 19.36 11.26
CA ALA A 2 -22.34 18.22 11.42
C ALA A 2 -21.74 16.85 11.04
N GLN A 3 -20.86 16.77 10.02
CA GLN A 3 -20.21 15.52 9.61
C GLN A 3 -19.11 15.00 10.57
N GLY A 4 -18.66 15.83 11.53
CA GLY A 4 -17.64 15.41 12.50
C GLY A 4 -18.19 14.47 13.58
N ASN A 5 -19.48 14.56 13.88
CA ASN A 5 -20.10 13.79 14.96
C ASN A 5 -20.37 12.33 14.57
N ASP A 6 -20.60 12.04 13.29
CA ASP A 6 -20.83 10.67 12.81
C ASP A 6 -19.60 9.77 12.96
N LEU A 7 -18.40 10.35 12.82
CA LEU A 7 -17.15 9.61 12.95
C LEU A 7 -16.87 9.22 14.41
N LEU A 8 -17.19 10.11 15.35
CA LEU A 8 -17.04 9.85 16.78
C LEU A 8 -18.02 8.77 17.27
N ASP A 9 -19.25 8.74 16.73
CA ASP A 9 -20.26 7.74 17.07
C ASP A 9 -19.88 6.33 16.56
N GLU A 10 -19.31 6.23 15.36
CA GLU A 10 -18.78 4.97 14.83
C GLU A 10 -17.58 4.46 15.64
N CYS A 11 -16.68 5.36 16.06
CA CYS A 11 -15.56 5.01 16.94
C CYS A 11 -16.06 4.47 18.30
N ASP A 12 -17.07 5.11 18.90
CA ASP A 12 -17.65 4.66 20.18
C ASP A 12 -18.31 3.28 20.06
N LYS A 13 -19.01 3.00 18.96
CA LYS A 13 -19.59 1.66 18.68
C LYS A 13 -18.52 0.58 18.58
N VAL A 14 -17.42 0.86 17.86
CA VAL A 14 -16.31 -0.08 17.72
C VAL A 14 -15.64 -0.34 19.07
N LEU A 15 -15.41 0.72 19.86
CA LEU A 15 -14.82 0.60 21.19
C LEU A 15 -15.71 -0.22 22.13
N ARG A 16 -17.02 0.03 22.17
CA ARG A 16 -17.95 -0.77 22.98
C ARG A 16 -17.97 -2.24 22.56
N GLY A 17 -17.96 -2.51 21.25
CA GLY A 17 -17.91 -3.88 20.73
C GLY A 17 -16.61 -4.60 21.10
N LEU A 18 -15.48 -3.89 21.09
CA LEU A 18 -14.19 -4.43 21.51
C LEU A 18 -14.19 -4.71 23.01
N VAL A 19 -14.60 -3.74 23.85
CA VAL A 19 -14.70 -3.88 25.30
C VAL A 19 -15.60 -5.07 25.70
N ALA A 20 -16.73 -5.25 25.02
CA ALA A 20 -17.63 -6.38 25.28
C ALA A 20 -16.99 -7.74 24.95
N LYS A 21 -16.06 -7.78 23.99
CA LYS A 21 -15.48 -9.03 23.47
C LYS A 21 -14.22 -9.47 24.21
N ILE A 22 -13.37 -8.54 24.61
CA ILE A 22 -12.08 -8.84 25.28
C ILE A 22 -12.05 -8.40 26.74
N GLY A 23 -13.05 -7.65 27.21
CA GLY A 23 -13.09 -7.06 28.54
C GLY A 23 -12.37 -5.72 28.62
N LEU A 24 -12.72 -4.93 29.64
CA LEU A 24 -12.20 -3.57 29.83
C LEU A 24 -10.69 -3.56 30.09
N ASP A 25 -10.18 -4.52 30.87
CA ASP A 25 -8.78 -4.58 31.30
C ASP A 25 -7.81 -4.85 30.13
N GLU A 26 -8.16 -5.80 29.26
CA GLU A 26 -7.37 -6.11 28.06
C GLU A 26 -7.48 -5.01 26.99
N THR A 27 -8.64 -4.35 26.89
CA THR A 27 -8.79 -3.18 26.02
C THR A 27 -7.88 -2.04 26.49
N GLN A 28 -7.79 -1.81 27.79
CA GLN A 28 -6.92 -0.80 28.37
C GLN A 28 -5.43 -1.11 28.13
N LYS A 29 -5.03 -2.38 28.22
CA LYS A 29 -3.66 -2.83 27.88
C LYS A 29 -3.33 -2.60 26.41
N LEU A 30 -4.27 -2.90 25.50
CA LEU A 30 -4.11 -2.62 24.07
C LEU A 30 -3.98 -1.13 23.77
N LEU A 31 -4.84 -0.29 24.38
CA LEU A 31 -4.75 1.17 24.23
C LEU A 31 -3.44 1.73 24.78
N ASN A 32 -3.00 1.25 25.95
CA ASN A 32 -1.71 1.64 26.52
C ASN A 32 -0.54 1.16 25.67
N ARG A 33 -0.66 0.00 25.03
CA ARG A 33 0.35 -0.51 24.09
C ARG A 33 0.42 0.35 22.84
N ILE A 34 -0.71 0.71 22.22
CA ILE A 34 -0.75 1.65 21.09
C ILE A 34 -0.18 3.02 21.48
N ARG A 35 -0.43 3.47 22.71
CA ARG A 35 0.11 4.72 23.24
C ARG A 35 1.62 4.66 23.52
N GLN A 36 2.13 3.52 23.98
CA GLN A 36 3.56 3.30 24.30
C GLN A 36 4.40 2.92 23.09
N GLU A 37 3.82 2.20 22.13
CA GLU A 37 4.47 1.89 20.84
C GLU A 37 4.60 3.12 19.95
N GLY A 38 4.12 4.28 20.42
CA GLY A 38 4.36 5.56 19.79
C GLY A 38 3.70 5.61 18.43
N PHE A 39 2.61 6.36 18.34
CA PHE A 39 2.34 7.10 17.11
C PHE A 39 3.39 8.24 16.97
N ASP A 40 4.67 7.87 17.08
CA ASP A 40 5.88 8.63 16.75
C ASP A 40 6.20 8.46 15.25
N GLU A 41 5.28 7.92 14.45
CA GLU A 41 5.12 8.40 13.06
C GLU A 41 4.45 9.78 13.14
N SER A 42 5.16 10.73 13.74
CA SER A 42 5.02 12.13 13.39
C SER A 42 5.28 12.19 11.90
N CYS A 43 4.21 12.24 11.10
CA CYS A 43 4.28 12.92 9.83
C CYS A 43 4.56 14.38 10.18
N ASP A 44 5.83 14.69 10.49
CA ASP A 44 6.36 16.05 10.46
C ASP A 44 6.26 16.51 9.00
N LEU A 45 5.04 16.86 8.61
CA LEU A 45 4.79 17.92 7.65
C LEU A 45 5.44 19.16 8.26
N HIS A 46 6.75 19.29 8.02
CA HIS A 46 7.47 20.56 8.08
C HIS A 46 6.74 21.51 7.13
N THR A 47 5.63 22.08 7.62
CA THR A 47 5.08 23.32 7.12
C THR A 47 6.05 24.37 7.63
N GLU A 48 7.10 24.62 6.85
CA GLU A 48 8.00 25.76 7.06
C GLU A 48 7.13 27.01 7.28
N PRO A 49 7.12 27.61 8.48
CA PRO A 49 6.38 28.83 8.70
C PRO A 49 7.17 29.98 8.08
N GLY A 50 6.63 30.50 6.97
CA GLY A 50 6.80 31.85 6.46
C GLY A 50 8.04 32.65 6.89
N GLY A 51 9.07 32.62 6.04
CA GLY A 51 10.09 33.67 5.98
C GLY A 51 9.87 34.56 4.76
N ILE A 52 8.95 35.53 4.83
CA ILE A 52 8.91 36.65 3.87
C ILE A 52 10.13 37.52 4.17
N VAL A 53 11.25 37.26 3.47
CA VAL A 53 12.40 38.16 3.49
C VAL A 53 12.15 39.27 2.47
N THR A 54 11.55 40.35 2.93
CA THR A 54 11.59 41.64 2.25
C THR A 54 13.03 42.14 2.28
N ARG A 55 13.75 42.07 1.16
CA ARG A 55 15.05 42.72 0.97
C ARG A 55 14.88 43.99 0.15
N PRO A 56 15.06 45.20 0.72
CA PRO A 56 15.20 46.40 -0.08
C PRO A 56 16.68 46.64 -0.41
N GLY A 57 16.93 46.95 -1.68
CA GLY A 57 17.95 47.90 -2.13
C GLY A 57 19.43 47.58 -1.89
N ALA A 58 20.17 47.34 -2.97
CA ALA A 58 21.40 48.09 -3.22
C ALA A 58 21.84 47.96 -4.69
N LEU A 59 22.12 49.13 -5.25
CA LEU A 59 22.64 49.42 -6.57
C LEU A 59 24.07 48.89 -6.81
N GLN A 60 24.37 48.81 -8.11
CA GLN A 60 25.68 49.01 -8.75
C GLN A 60 26.84 48.04 -8.42
N GLY A 61 27.34 47.38 -9.48
CA GLY A 61 28.68 46.79 -9.48
C GLY A 61 29.02 46.12 -10.81
N HIS A 62 29.61 46.87 -11.74
CA HIS A 62 30.29 46.37 -12.92
C HIS A 62 31.44 45.41 -12.56
N GLY A 63 31.68 44.35 -13.36
CA GLY A 63 32.96 43.64 -13.25
C GLY A 63 33.11 42.25 -13.87
N ARG A 64 33.23 42.21 -15.21
CA ARG A 64 34.08 41.31 -16.03
C ARG A 64 33.82 39.79 -16.12
N PRO A 65 34.12 39.20 -17.31
CA PRO A 65 34.13 37.76 -17.56
C PRO A 65 35.50 37.16 -17.18
N ARG A 66 35.50 35.89 -16.78
CA ARG A 66 36.67 35.03 -16.82
C ARG A 66 36.30 33.67 -17.37
N ASP A 67 36.75 33.44 -18.59
CA ASP A 67 37.14 32.13 -19.11
C ASP A 67 38.16 31.47 -18.18
N GLY A 68 38.11 30.14 -18.08
CA GLY A 68 39.10 29.32 -17.40
C GLY A 68 38.52 27.95 -17.04
N ASP A 69 38.72 26.99 -17.94
CA ASP A 69 39.57 25.81 -17.71
C ASP A 69 38.80 24.67 -17.01
N ALA A 70 38.33 23.66 -17.74
CA ALA A 70 39.14 22.54 -18.20
C ALA A 70 39.82 21.80 -17.03
N GLN A 71 39.05 20.94 -16.36
CA GLN A 71 39.63 19.86 -15.58
C GLN A 71 38.87 18.55 -15.82
N SER A 72 39.39 17.81 -16.81
CA SER A 72 39.32 16.36 -16.86
C SER A 72 39.79 15.77 -15.53
N GLN A 73 38.88 15.14 -14.79
CA GLN A 73 39.20 14.11 -13.82
C GLN A 73 38.55 12.82 -14.35
N SER A 74 39.31 12.03 -15.12
CA SER A 74 40.11 10.92 -14.58
C SER A 74 39.25 9.92 -13.81
N ARG A 75 38.82 8.89 -14.54
CA ARG A 75 38.73 7.48 -14.12
C ARG A 75 39.14 7.22 -12.66
N GLN A 76 38.17 6.79 -11.85
CA GLN A 76 38.40 5.69 -10.92
C GLN A 76 37.23 4.71 -11.04
N GLU A 77 37.51 3.63 -11.77
CA GLU A 77 36.73 2.41 -11.80
C GLU A 77 36.80 1.78 -10.41
N CYS A 78 35.76 1.98 -9.59
CA CYS A 78 35.57 1.22 -8.36
C CYS A 78 35.02 -0.17 -8.71
N VAL A 79 35.90 -1.06 -9.16
CA VAL A 79 35.64 -2.51 -9.18
C VAL A 79 35.66 -3.04 -7.74
N ALA A 80 34.53 -2.90 -7.04
CA ALA A 80 34.32 -3.58 -5.77
C ALA A 80 34.13 -5.08 -6.05
N SER A 81 35.26 -5.80 -6.07
CA SER A 81 35.35 -7.25 -6.13
C SER A 81 34.82 -7.83 -4.82
N VAL A 82 33.50 -8.05 -4.74
CA VAL A 82 32.88 -8.73 -3.59
C VAL A 82 33.33 -10.19 -3.62
N HIS A 83 34.31 -10.50 -2.78
CA HIS A 83 34.75 -11.86 -2.51
C HIS A 83 33.61 -12.62 -1.84
N ALA A 84 32.98 -13.54 -2.58
CA ALA A 84 32.11 -14.55 -2.01
C ALA A 84 32.97 -15.47 -1.11
N GLY A 85 32.97 -15.18 0.19
CA GLY A 85 33.56 -16.06 1.19
C GLY A 85 32.81 -17.41 1.24
N PRO A 86 33.51 -18.53 1.41
CA PRO A 86 32.90 -19.86 1.48
C PRO A 86 31.97 -19.96 2.70
N LEU A 87 30.73 -20.38 2.45
CA LEU A 87 29.75 -20.67 3.50
C LEU A 87 30.28 -21.75 4.45
N PRO A 88 30.17 -21.58 5.77
CA PRO A 88 30.54 -22.62 6.72
C PRO A 88 29.65 -23.84 6.53
N ALA A 89 30.26 -25.00 6.35
CA ALA A 89 29.60 -26.29 6.24
C ALA A 89 28.71 -26.53 7.47
N ARG A 90 27.41 -26.76 7.23
CA ARG A 90 26.46 -27.19 8.26
C ARG A 90 26.91 -28.56 8.78
N GLY A 91 27.43 -28.58 10.00
CA GLY A 91 27.81 -29.81 10.69
C GLY A 91 26.63 -30.76 10.90
N PRO A 92 26.89 -32.07 11.05
CA PRO A 92 25.87 -33.09 11.25
C PRO A 92 25.11 -32.85 12.57
N ARG A 93 23.78 -32.92 12.49
CA ARG A 93 22.88 -32.88 13.67
C ARG A 93 23.21 -34.07 14.59
N PRO A 94 23.45 -33.84 15.90
CA PRO A 94 23.65 -34.93 16.84
C PRO A 94 22.36 -35.75 17.00
N PRO A 95 22.41 -37.08 16.86
CA PRO A 95 21.29 -37.96 17.20
C PRO A 95 21.23 -38.10 18.73
N GLY A 96 20.09 -37.74 19.33
CA GLY A 96 19.84 -38.05 20.76
C GLY A 96 19.28 -36.93 21.63
N ALA A 97 18.68 -35.87 21.10
CA ALA A 97 17.95 -34.92 21.94
C ALA A 97 16.64 -35.56 22.45
N PRO A 98 16.45 -35.74 23.78
CA PRO A 98 15.22 -36.28 24.33
C PRO A 98 14.07 -35.29 24.14
N ALA A 99 12.89 -35.83 23.80
CA ALA A 99 11.66 -35.08 23.66
C ALA A 99 11.35 -34.30 24.96
N ARG A 100 11.54 -32.98 24.92
CA ARG A 100 11.08 -32.07 25.97
C ARG A 100 9.55 -32.10 26.00
N GLN A 101 8.99 -32.84 26.94
CA GLN A 101 7.57 -32.72 27.30
C GLN A 101 7.36 -31.33 27.91
N VAL A 102 6.71 -30.46 27.14
CA VAL A 102 6.26 -29.16 27.62
C VAL A 102 5.01 -29.38 28.46
N PHE A 103 5.20 -29.45 29.79
CA PHE A 103 4.11 -29.28 30.74
C PHE A 103 3.71 -27.80 30.76
N THR A 104 2.50 -27.49 30.28
CA THR A 104 1.84 -26.20 30.57
C THR A 104 0.97 -26.38 31.81
N PRO A 105 1.31 -25.76 32.97
CA PRO A 105 0.51 -25.85 34.18
C PRO A 105 -0.50 -24.70 34.20
N THR A 106 -1.71 -24.94 33.68
CA THR A 106 -2.98 -24.36 34.17
C THR A 106 -4.11 -24.97 33.36
N GLY A 107 -4.66 -26.08 33.86
CA GLY A 107 -5.87 -26.69 33.35
C GLY A 107 -7.07 -25.78 33.62
N ARG A 108 -7.50 -25.05 32.60
CA ARG A 108 -8.91 -24.65 32.48
C ARG A 108 -9.60 -25.71 31.62
N PRO A 109 -10.72 -26.31 32.08
CA PRO A 109 -11.51 -27.19 31.24
C PRO A 109 -11.91 -26.42 29.99
N ARG A 110 -11.41 -26.86 28.84
CA ARG A 110 -11.74 -26.32 27.54
C ARG A 110 -13.20 -26.69 27.28
N GLN A 111 -14.10 -25.79 27.68
CA GLN A 111 -15.52 -25.90 27.36
C GLN A 111 -15.59 -25.93 25.84
N VAL A 112 -15.90 -27.11 25.30
CA VAL A 112 -16.13 -27.34 23.88
C VAL A 112 -17.45 -26.65 23.56
N GLN A 113 -17.41 -25.32 23.41
CA GLN A 113 -18.51 -24.59 22.79
C GLN A 113 -18.61 -25.13 21.37
N GLY A 114 -19.66 -25.92 21.16
CA GLY A 114 -20.06 -26.43 19.86
C GLY A 114 -20.07 -25.26 18.88
N LYS A 115 -19.14 -25.30 17.94
CA LYS A 115 -19.15 -24.47 16.75
C LYS A 115 -20.52 -24.71 16.10
N PRO A 116 -21.44 -23.72 16.04
CA PRO A 116 -22.72 -23.92 15.36
C PRO A 116 -22.41 -24.23 13.89
N GLN A 117 -22.47 -25.51 13.55
CA GLN A 117 -22.41 -26.00 12.19
C GLN A 117 -23.74 -25.62 11.54
N GLY A 118 -23.69 -24.85 10.45
CA GLY A 118 -24.79 -24.82 9.49
C GLY A 118 -25.72 -23.62 9.50
N ALA A 119 -25.34 -22.47 10.06
CA ALA A 119 -25.94 -21.23 9.59
C ALA A 119 -25.27 -20.87 8.26
N ASP A 120 -25.89 -21.34 7.17
CA ASP A 120 -25.67 -20.90 5.80
C ASP A 120 -25.95 -19.40 5.73
N PHE A 121 -24.99 -18.59 6.19
CA PHE A 121 -24.93 -17.17 5.88
C PHE A 121 -24.53 -17.05 4.42
N GLY A 122 -25.44 -17.46 3.54
CA GLY A 122 -25.41 -17.05 2.14
C GLY A 122 -25.17 -15.53 2.10
N PRO A 123 -24.41 -15.02 1.12
CA PRO A 123 -24.13 -13.60 1.01
C PRO A 123 -25.46 -12.86 1.01
N SER A 124 -25.78 -12.27 2.16
CA SER A 124 -26.99 -11.49 2.34
C SER A 124 -26.79 -10.25 1.48
N GLU A 125 -27.26 -10.33 0.24
CA GLU A 125 -27.50 -9.17 -0.64
C GLU A 125 -28.68 -8.38 -0.07
N GLY A 126 -28.59 -8.02 1.20
CA GLY A 126 -29.52 -7.12 1.84
C GLY A 126 -29.29 -5.70 1.29
N PRO A 127 -30.31 -4.83 1.35
CA PRO A 127 -30.26 -3.42 0.94
C PRO A 127 -29.04 -2.63 1.47
N CYS A 128 -28.39 -3.12 2.54
CA CYS A 128 -27.16 -2.56 3.09
C CYS A 128 -25.92 -2.67 2.17
N ALA A 129 -25.83 -3.69 1.30
CA ALA A 129 -24.65 -3.87 0.45
C ALA A 129 -24.61 -2.87 -0.70
N GLU A 130 -25.77 -2.60 -1.31
CA GLU A 130 -25.92 -1.65 -2.42
C GLU A 130 -25.70 -0.21 -1.95
N ALA A 131 -26.36 0.21 -0.85
CA ALA A 131 -26.17 1.53 -0.27
C ALA A 131 -24.69 1.82 0.10
N ARG A 132 -23.93 0.81 0.56
CA ARG A 132 -22.49 0.94 0.81
C ARG A 132 -21.68 1.15 -0.47
N ARG A 133 -22.03 0.46 -1.56
CA ARG A 133 -21.36 0.63 -2.87
C ARG A 133 -21.63 2.02 -3.42
N GLU A 134 -22.89 2.48 -3.38
CA GLU A 134 -23.25 3.83 -3.82
C GLU A 134 -22.56 4.92 -3.01
N ALA A 135 -22.51 4.77 -1.68
CA ALA A 135 -21.79 5.71 -0.82
C ALA A 135 -20.29 5.75 -1.15
N LYS A 136 -19.67 4.60 -1.46
CA LYS A 136 -18.28 4.53 -1.92
C LYS A 136 -18.10 5.26 -3.25
N VAL A 137 -18.95 4.98 -4.25
CA VAL A 137 -18.90 5.64 -5.56
C VAL A 137 -19.08 7.15 -5.42
N ARG A 138 -20.01 7.61 -4.57
CA ARG A 138 -20.22 9.04 -4.32
C ARG A 138 -18.98 9.72 -3.74
N ARG A 139 -18.31 9.11 -2.75
CA ARG A 139 -17.05 9.62 -2.19
C ARG A 139 -15.94 9.67 -3.23
N GLN A 140 -15.82 8.61 -4.04
CA GLN A 140 -14.83 8.57 -5.13
C GLN A 140 -15.07 9.70 -6.13
N THR A 141 -16.30 9.86 -6.63
CA THR A 141 -16.64 10.92 -7.59
C THR A 141 -16.41 12.31 -7.00
N GLN A 142 -16.75 12.55 -5.73
CA GLN A 142 -16.50 13.82 -5.07
C GLN A 142 -14.99 14.11 -4.94
N PHE A 143 -14.19 13.10 -4.61
CA PHE A 143 -12.73 13.24 -4.57
C PHE A 143 -12.16 13.62 -5.93
N PHE A 144 -12.50 12.89 -6.99
CA PHE A 144 -12.00 13.18 -8.33
C PHE A 144 -12.50 14.52 -8.88
N ALA A 145 -13.74 14.92 -8.57
CA ALA A 145 -14.27 16.23 -8.96
C ALA A 145 -13.60 17.41 -8.25
N SER A 146 -12.89 17.16 -7.14
CA SER A 146 -12.12 18.18 -6.42
C SER A 146 -10.71 18.39 -6.98
N LEU A 147 -10.23 17.46 -7.84
CA LEU A 147 -8.92 17.54 -8.45
C LEU A 147 -8.98 18.38 -9.74
N PRO A 148 -7.92 19.15 -10.07
CA PRO A 148 -7.85 19.90 -11.32
C PRO A 148 -7.71 18.97 -12.53
N ASP A 149 -8.50 19.20 -13.58
CA ASP A 149 -8.57 18.31 -14.76
C ASP A 149 -7.34 18.39 -15.69
N GLY A 150 -6.54 19.45 -15.61
CA GLY A 150 -5.44 19.70 -16.57
C GLY A 150 -4.02 19.68 -15.99
N GLU A 151 -3.89 19.70 -14.66
CA GLU A 151 -2.59 19.80 -13.99
C GLU A 151 -2.50 18.76 -12.88
N PHE A 152 -1.31 18.20 -12.72
CA PHE A 152 -1.00 17.36 -11.57
C PHE A 152 -0.68 18.25 -10.38
N SER A 153 -1.35 18.02 -9.25
CA SER A 153 -0.91 18.62 -7.99
C SER A 153 0.49 18.15 -7.62
N GLU A 154 1.19 18.88 -6.75
CA GLU A 154 2.53 18.51 -6.28
C GLU A 154 2.57 17.10 -5.68
N ALA A 155 1.55 16.74 -4.88
CA ALA A 155 1.41 15.40 -4.31
C ALA A 155 1.22 14.32 -5.40
N GLU A 156 0.44 14.60 -6.45
CA GLU A 156 0.30 13.68 -7.59
C GLU A 156 1.61 13.53 -8.36
N GLY A 157 2.33 14.64 -8.57
CA GLY A 157 3.66 14.65 -9.18
C GLY A 157 4.67 13.83 -8.39
N ALA A 158 4.66 13.94 -7.07
CA ALA A 158 5.53 13.16 -6.18
C ALA A 158 5.25 11.64 -6.28
N VAL A 159 3.98 11.23 -6.25
CA VAL A 159 3.61 9.82 -6.43
C VAL A 159 4.00 9.32 -7.81
N ARG A 160 3.76 10.11 -8.86
CA ARG A 160 4.13 9.77 -10.25
C ARG A 160 5.64 9.60 -10.40
N ALA A 161 6.43 10.53 -9.89
CA ALA A 161 7.89 10.48 -9.92
C ALA A 161 8.42 9.26 -9.17
N ALA A 162 7.88 9.00 -7.97
CA ALA A 162 8.19 7.79 -7.24
C ALA A 162 7.91 6.56 -8.12
N VAL A 163 6.71 6.39 -8.68
CA VAL A 163 6.39 5.21 -9.51
C VAL A 163 7.38 5.04 -10.69
N TYR A 164 7.84 6.14 -11.29
CA TYR A 164 8.88 6.09 -12.32
C TYR A 164 10.22 5.58 -11.80
N ASP A 165 10.67 6.07 -10.65
CA ASP A 165 11.90 5.67 -9.99
C ASP A 165 11.85 4.20 -9.58
N PHE A 166 10.71 3.72 -9.08
CA PHE A 166 10.49 2.32 -8.74
C PHE A 166 10.74 1.41 -9.92
N LEU A 167 10.06 1.71 -11.04
CA LEU A 167 10.12 0.90 -12.24
C LEU A 167 11.49 1.03 -12.91
N GLY A 168 12.15 2.19 -12.81
CA GLY A 168 13.50 2.40 -13.32
C GLY A 168 14.58 1.67 -12.52
N GLY A 169 14.38 1.52 -11.21
CA GLY A 169 15.29 0.77 -10.31
C GLY A 169 15.00 -0.72 -10.24
N TRP A 170 13.88 -1.19 -10.79
CA TRP A 170 13.46 -2.58 -10.68
C TRP A 170 14.29 -3.50 -11.58
N SER A 171 15.16 -4.31 -10.97
CA SER A 171 16.07 -5.21 -11.69
C SER A 171 15.69 -6.69 -11.61
N ALA A 172 14.60 -7.04 -10.93
CA ALA A 172 14.21 -8.43 -10.78
C ALA A 172 13.61 -8.98 -12.08
N SER A 173 13.88 -10.26 -12.37
CA SER A 173 13.34 -10.93 -13.57
C SER A 173 11.81 -11.04 -13.59
N ARG A 174 11.14 -10.87 -12.45
CA ARG A 174 9.68 -10.88 -12.35
C ARG A 174 9.12 -9.46 -12.49
N PRO A 175 7.94 -9.27 -13.09
CA PRO A 175 7.27 -7.97 -13.10
C PRO A 175 7.07 -7.44 -11.67
N PRO A 176 7.28 -6.14 -11.44
CA PRO A 176 7.02 -5.53 -10.14
C PRO A 176 5.53 -5.60 -9.79
N THR A 177 5.22 -5.98 -8.56
CA THR A 177 3.84 -5.98 -8.05
C THR A 177 3.55 -4.70 -7.28
N LEU A 178 2.27 -4.35 -7.13
CA LEU A 178 1.85 -3.28 -6.22
C LEU A 178 2.35 -3.52 -4.80
N THR A 179 2.35 -4.78 -4.34
CA THR A 179 2.84 -5.13 -2.99
C THR A 179 4.32 -4.82 -2.84
N ASP A 180 5.14 -5.09 -3.86
CA ASP A 180 6.57 -4.77 -3.84
C ASP A 180 6.78 -3.25 -3.72
N MET A 181 5.97 -2.45 -4.42
CA MET A 181 6.03 -0.99 -4.35
C MET A 181 5.62 -0.46 -2.96
N TYR A 182 4.63 -1.07 -2.31
CA TYR A 182 4.21 -0.69 -0.95
C TYR A 182 5.22 -1.04 0.15
N CYS A 183 6.20 -1.91 -0.13
CA CYS A 183 7.28 -2.20 0.81
C CYS A 183 8.28 -1.03 0.95
N GLU A 184 8.32 -0.13 -0.03
CA GLU A 184 9.20 1.02 -0.04
C GLU A 184 8.54 2.21 0.69
N GLU A 185 9.21 2.72 1.73
CA GLU A 185 8.64 3.69 2.67
C GLU A 185 8.22 5.02 2.00
N HIS A 186 9.07 5.54 1.12
CA HIS A 186 8.84 6.81 0.43
C HIS A 186 7.58 6.77 -0.47
N TYR A 187 7.25 5.62 -1.08
CA TYR A 187 6.00 5.46 -1.82
C TYR A 187 4.81 5.48 -0.89
N ARG A 188 4.89 4.75 0.22
CA ARG A 188 3.81 4.70 1.19
C ARG A 188 3.48 6.10 1.71
N GLN A 189 4.51 6.89 2.03
CA GLN A 189 4.36 8.28 2.46
C GLN A 189 3.72 9.14 1.36
N ALA A 190 4.20 9.07 0.12
CA ALA A 190 3.64 9.83 -1.00
C ALA A 190 2.17 9.46 -1.28
N ILE A 191 1.84 8.16 -1.25
CA ILE A 191 0.47 7.68 -1.45
C ILE A 191 -0.42 8.12 -0.30
N CYS A 192 0.04 8.06 0.96
CA CYS A 192 -0.74 8.53 2.10
C CYS A 192 -0.98 10.05 2.09
N ALA A 193 -0.01 10.83 1.59
CA ALA A 193 -0.16 12.27 1.40
C ALA A 193 -1.22 12.60 0.33
N LEU A 194 -1.23 11.84 -0.78
CA LEU A 194 -2.16 12.05 -1.88
C LEU A 194 -3.57 11.47 -1.63
N LEU A 195 -3.63 10.28 -1.03
CA LEU A 195 -4.84 9.51 -0.78
C LEU A 195 -5.03 9.28 0.72
N PRO A 196 -5.50 10.31 1.47
CA PRO A 196 -5.79 10.17 2.89
C PRO A 196 -6.74 9.01 3.18
N GLN A 197 -6.55 8.37 4.33
CA GLN A 197 -7.45 7.31 4.77
C GLN A 197 -8.89 7.83 4.86
N GLY A 198 -9.82 7.08 4.28
CA GLY A 198 -11.25 7.43 4.30
C GLY A 198 -11.76 8.22 3.08
N CYS A 199 -10.89 8.66 2.16
CA CYS A 199 -11.31 9.29 0.89
C CYS A 199 -12.16 8.34 0.01
N GLY A 200 -12.03 7.03 0.20
CA GLY A 200 -12.77 6.00 -0.53
C GLY A 200 -12.20 5.68 -1.92
N VAL A 201 -11.16 6.40 -2.35
CA VAL A 201 -10.39 6.14 -3.57
C VAL A 201 -9.19 5.28 -3.22
N GLY A 202 -9.04 4.14 -3.90
CA GLY A 202 -7.84 3.32 -3.78
C GLY A 202 -6.77 3.77 -4.78
N PHE A 203 -5.51 3.45 -4.50
CA PHE A 203 -4.39 3.75 -5.39
C PHE A 203 -4.63 3.24 -6.81
N LYS A 204 -5.17 2.02 -6.96
CA LYS A 204 -5.53 1.46 -8.28
C LYS A 204 -6.49 2.36 -9.05
N ASP A 205 -7.59 2.79 -8.42
CA ASP A 205 -8.61 3.64 -9.06
C ASP A 205 -8.03 5.01 -9.43
N TRP A 206 -7.12 5.54 -8.62
CA TRP A 206 -6.40 6.78 -8.90
C TRP A 206 -5.46 6.63 -10.09
N VAL A 207 -4.63 5.57 -10.12
CA VAL A 207 -3.73 5.27 -11.25
C VAL A 207 -4.51 5.19 -12.55
N ASP A 208 -5.57 4.37 -12.59
CA ASP A 208 -6.38 4.15 -13.79
C ASP A 208 -7.03 5.44 -14.32
N ARG A 209 -7.44 6.37 -13.44
CA ARG A 209 -8.13 7.61 -13.84
C ARG A 209 -7.19 8.76 -14.17
N ARG A 210 -6.07 8.92 -13.45
CA ARG A 210 -5.22 10.11 -13.55
C ARG A 210 -3.96 9.88 -14.39
N ILE A 211 -3.32 8.72 -14.24
CA ILE A 211 -2.06 8.39 -14.92
C ILE A 211 -2.15 7.10 -15.75
N GLY A 212 -3.37 6.68 -16.10
CA GLY A 212 -3.64 5.43 -16.83
C GLY A 212 -3.13 5.41 -18.28
N GLY A 213 -2.65 6.55 -18.79
CA GLY A 213 -1.94 6.63 -20.08
C GLY A 213 -0.44 6.34 -19.99
N GLU A 214 0.12 6.41 -18.78
CA GLU A 214 1.56 6.23 -18.54
C GLU A 214 1.86 4.89 -17.88
N PHE A 215 1.00 4.50 -16.93
CA PHE A 215 1.12 3.24 -16.21
C PHE A 215 -0.13 2.40 -16.37
N GLU A 216 0.08 1.09 -16.38
CA GLU A 216 -0.99 0.11 -16.45
C GLU A 216 -0.93 -0.83 -15.24
N LEU A 217 -2.08 -1.04 -14.61
CA LEU A 217 -2.24 -2.01 -13.53
C LEU A 217 -2.99 -3.24 -14.03
N ARG A 218 -2.28 -4.37 -14.17
CA ARG A 218 -2.91 -5.63 -14.58
C ARG A 218 -3.02 -6.62 -13.43
N PRO A 219 -4.17 -7.29 -13.26
CA PRO A 219 -4.27 -8.42 -12.37
C PRO A 219 -3.59 -9.67 -12.98
N SER A 220 -2.57 -10.17 -12.30
CA SER A 220 -1.89 -11.45 -12.58
C SER A 220 -2.82 -12.65 -12.32
N GLU A 221 -2.42 -13.85 -12.74
CA GLU A 221 -3.10 -15.13 -12.46
C GLU A 221 -3.36 -15.35 -10.97
N GLN A 222 -2.47 -14.84 -10.12
CA GLN A 222 -2.57 -14.93 -8.66
C GLN A 222 -3.54 -13.90 -8.04
N GLY A 223 -4.15 -13.04 -8.86
CA GLY A 223 -4.99 -11.93 -8.39
C GLY A 223 -4.22 -10.75 -7.81
N ILE A 224 -2.88 -10.79 -7.85
CA ILE A 224 -2.01 -9.69 -7.46
C ILE A 224 -1.91 -8.71 -8.64
N PHE A 225 -1.95 -7.41 -8.37
CA PHE A 225 -1.77 -6.40 -9.40
C PHE A 225 -0.29 -6.19 -9.68
N VAL A 226 0.10 -6.37 -10.94
CA VAL A 226 1.41 -5.97 -11.48
C VAL A 226 1.30 -4.55 -12.03
N ILE A 227 2.36 -3.77 -11.84
CA ILE A 227 2.48 -2.39 -12.32
C ILE A 227 3.56 -2.32 -13.39
N GLN A 228 3.29 -1.59 -14.47
CA GLN A 228 4.20 -1.51 -15.62
C GLN A 228 3.99 -0.19 -16.37
N ARG A 229 4.97 0.20 -17.19
CA ARG A 229 4.82 1.31 -18.15
C ARG A 229 3.99 0.86 -19.34
N VAL A 230 3.13 1.75 -19.83
CA VAL A 230 2.32 1.50 -21.03
C VAL A 230 3.24 1.28 -22.23
N GLY A 231 3.03 0.17 -22.95
CA GLY A 231 3.79 -0.19 -24.15
C GLY A 231 5.07 -0.98 -23.90
N GLU A 232 5.54 -1.11 -22.66
CA GLU A 232 6.76 -1.88 -22.37
C GLU A 232 6.48 -3.39 -22.27
N LEU A 233 5.27 -3.80 -21.86
CA LEU A 233 5.01 -5.22 -21.69
C LEU A 233 4.63 -5.94 -22.98
N VAL A 234 5.58 -6.73 -23.46
CA VAL A 234 5.32 -7.86 -24.36
C VAL A 234 4.80 -9.01 -23.50
N PHE A 235 3.50 -9.08 -23.29
CA PHE A 235 2.91 -10.31 -22.76
C PHE A 235 3.03 -11.40 -23.84
N PRO A 236 3.38 -12.64 -23.45
CA PRO A 236 3.22 -13.75 -24.36
C PRO A 236 1.74 -13.80 -24.80
N PRO A 237 1.43 -13.88 -26.10
CA PRO A 237 0.09 -13.67 -26.66
C PRO A 237 -1.00 -14.68 -26.25
N GLY A 238 -0.86 -15.44 -25.16
CA GLY A 238 -1.81 -16.50 -24.73
C GLY A 238 -2.59 -16.24 -23.44
N GLU A 239 -2.18 -15.28 -22.60
CA GLU A 239 -2.73 -15.15 -21.23
C GLU A 239 -4.13 -14.48 -21.21
N GLU A 240 -4.36 -13.50 -22.10
CA GLU A 240 -5.65 -12.83 -22.28
C GLU A 240 -6.75 -13.79 -22.77
N GLU A 241 -6.41 -14.69 -23.71
CA GLU A 241 -7.35 -15.69 -24.21
C GLU A 241 -7.72 -16.73 -23.14
N ALA A 242 -6.76 -17.14 -22.30
CA ALA A 242 -7.01 -18.08 -21.21
C ALA A 242 -8.03 -17.50 -20.21
N LYS A 243 -7.96 -16.20 -19.92
CA LYS A 243 -8.88 -15.52 -19.00
C LYS A 243 -10.28 -15.37 -19.57
N ARG A 244 -10.44 -15.04 -20.86
CA ARG A 244 -11.75 -15.06 -21.54
C ARG A 244 -12.39 -16.45 -21.48
N ARG A 245 -11.61 -17.51 -21.76
CA ARG A 245 -12.09 -18.90 -21.70
C ARG A 245 -12.53 -19.32 -20.29
N SER A 246 -11.79 -18.92 -19.26
CA SER A 246 -12.15 -19.24 -17.86
C SER A 246 -13.47 -18.59 -17.43
N ARG A 247 -13.70 -17.32 -17.80
CA ARG A 247 -14.96 -16.62 -17.50
C ARG A 247 -16.15 -17.21 -18.24
N GLU A 248 -15.98 -17.56 -19.51
CA GLU A 248 -17.03 -18.22 -20.29
C GLU A 248 -17.36 -19.63 -19.76
N GLY A 249 -16.34 -20.41 -19.38
CA GLY A 249 -16.53 -21.75 -18.81
C GLY A 249 -17.26 -21.73 -17.46
N ALA A 250 -16.94 -20.79 -16.57
CA ALA A 250 -17.59 -20.67 -15.27
C ALA A 250 -19.08 -20.25 -15.39
N CYS A 251 -19.40 -19.42 -16.38
CA CYS A 251 -20.78 -19.00 -16.64
C CYS A 251 -21.62 -20.16 -17.22
N ALA A 252 -21.04 -20.94 -18.15
CA ALA A 252 -21.68 -22.12 -18.73
C ALA A 252 -21.97 -23.21 -17.69
N ALA A 253 -21.03 -23.45 -16.76
CA ALA A 253 -21.20 -24.44 -15.70
C ALA A 253 -22.36 -24.10 -14.73
N LYS A 254 -22.55 -22.81 -14.38
CA LYS A 254 -23.68 -22.38 -13.53
C LYS A 254 -25.03 -22.59 -14.21
N ARG A 255 -25.15 -22.35 -15.52
CA ARG A 255 -26.38 -22.58 -16.28
C ARG A 255 -26.81 -24.04 -16.34
N ARG A 256 -25.85 -24.98 -16.36
CA ARG A 256 -26.15 -26.43 -16.42
C ARG A 256 -26.67 -26.99 -15.10
N ARG A 257 -26.42 -26.32 -13.98
CA ARG A 257 -26.86 -26.72 -12.64
C ARG A 257 -28.28 -26.23 -12.28
N GLN A 258 -28.85 -25.33 -13.09
CA GLN A 258 -30.20 -24.78 -12.91
C GLN A 258 -31.25 -25.47 -13.80
N ARG A 259 -30.85 -26.44 -14.62
CA ARG A 259 -31.73 -27.30 -15.42
C ARG A 259 -31.78 -28.68 -14.81
#